data_AF-A0A969KYJ2-F1
#
_entry.id   AF-A0A969KYJ2-F1
#
_cell.length_a   1.000
_cell.length_b   1.000
_cell.length_c   1.000
_cell.angle_alpha   90.00
_cell.angle_beta   90.00
_cell.angle_gamma   90.00
#
_symmetry.space_group_name_H-M   'P 1'
#
loop_
_entity.id
_entity.type
_entity.pdbx_description
1 polymer ?
#
loop_
_entity_poly.entity_id
_entity_poly.type
_entity_poly.pdbx_seq_one_letter_code
_entity_poly.pdbx_strand_id
1 'polypeptide(L)'
;MSENIRIVENATCTFCGCVCDDMVLTVDLDAKRITKAKNACVLGKAWFAEHVVENRPEALIDGQPASTAEAIEAAAQILAQARYPMIYGLSDTTCEAQRQAVAIADILGANIGTTTEVCHGPSGIAFQGVGESTATLGEIKNRADLVIYWGGNPAESHPRHFSRYSVTPKGMFIPNGKKDRTVVLVDVRHTASTPVADIFIQVKPRRDFELLWALRALVKGRRVDPSVEETTGVPLAAMQDLVERMKNCRYGVLFFGMGLTMNRGRHFNSGALLGPGHRPERVHPFCGQTGAWPGNVTG
;
A
#
# COMPACT_ATOMS: atom_id res chain seq x y z
N MET A 1 -21.14 -32.42 -10.03
CA MET A 1 -20.64 -31.51 -8.97
C MET A 1 -20.31 -32.40 -7.80
N SER A 2 -19.12 -32.30 -7.20
CA SER A 2 -18.85 -33.12 -6.01
C SER A 2 -19.82 -32.72 -4.90
N GLU A 3 -20.32 -33.69 -4.15
CA GLU A 3 -21.17 -33.41 -2.98
C GLU A 3 -20.31 -33.03 -1.75
N ASN A 4 -18.98 -33.21 -1.85
CA ASN A 4 -18.02 -33.01 -0.78
C ASN A 4 -17.49 -31.57 -0.74
N ILE A 5 -18.38 -30.64 -0.38
CA ILE A 5 -18.10 -29.21 -0.31
C ILE A 5 -17.84 -28.76 1.12
N ARG A 6 -16.75 -28.02 1.32
CA ARG A 6 -16.45 -27.30 2.57
C ARG A 6 -16.57 -25.79 2.39
N ILE A 7 -17.22 -25.14 3.35
CA ILE A 7 -17.20 -23.67 3.47
C ILE A 7 -16.13 -23.27 4.48
N VAL A 8 -15.27 -22.34 4.09
CA VAL A 8 -14.28 -21.69 4.97
C VAL A 8 -14.66 -20.24 5.11
N GLU A 9 -15.03 -19.84 6.31
CA GLU A 9 -15.37 -18.45 6.64
C GLU A 9 -14.17 -17.70 7.20
N ASN A 10 -14.19 -16.37 7.10
CA ASN A 10 -13.15 -15.47 7.60
C ASN A 10 -11.74 -15.80 7.08
N ALA A 11 -11.65 -16.29 5.85
CA ALA A 11 -10.37 -16.50 5.21
C ALA A 11 -9.74 -15.15 4.87
N THR A 12 -8.41 -15.07 5.02
CA THR A 12 -7.64 -13.87 4.72
C THR A 12 -7.14 -13.88 3.29
N CYS A 13 -7.44 -12.82 2.53
CA CYS A 13 -6.91 -12.57 1.20
C CYS A 13 -5.53 -11.91 1.32
N THR A 14 -4.50 -12.59 0.81
CA THR A 14 -3.10 -12.16 0.89
C THR A 14 -2.59 -11.48 -0.40
N PHE A 15 -3.47 -11.02 -1.30
CA PHE A 15 -3.04 -10.47 -2.59
C PHE A 15 -2.53 -9.02 -2.53
N CYS A 16 -3.24 -8.11 -1.86
CA CYS A 16 -2.86 -6.70 -1.70
C CYS A 16 -2.75 -6.36 -0.21
N GLY A 17 -2.15 -5.23 0.17
CA GLY A 17 -1.99 -4.86 1.59
C GLY A 17 -3.29 -4.47 2.31
N CYS A 18 -4.46 -4.63 1.69
CA CYS A 18 -5.73 -4.57 2.40
C CYS A 18 -5.99 -5.77 3.32
N VAL A 19 -5.31 -6.90 3.09
CA VAL A 19 -5.36 -8.13 3.91
C VAL A 19 -6.79 -8.46 4.35
N CYS A 20 -7.70 -8.57 3.38
CA CYS A 20 -9.13 -8.71 3.67
C CYS A 20 -9.44 -10.08 4.32
N ASP A 21 -9.93 -10.08 5.56
CA ASP A 21 -10.15 -11.24 6.44
C ASP A 21 -11.61 -11.72 6.51
N ASP A 22 -12.47 -11.31 5.57
CA ASP A 22 -13.90 -11.66 5.52
C ASP A 22 -14.26 -12.52 4.30
N MET A 23 -13.28 -13.23 3.73
CA MET A 23 -13.53 -14.08 2.57
C MET A 23 -14.33 -15.31 3.01
N VAL A 24 -15.35 -15.66 2.22
CA VAL A 24 -16.07 -16.92 2.36
C VAL A 24 -15.75 -17.78 1.15
N LEU A 25 -14.97 -18.83 1.37
CA LEU A 25 -14.46 -19.72 0.32
C LEU A 25 -15.30 -21.00 0.27
N THR A 26 -15.65 -21.40 -0.94
CA THR A 26 -16.23 -22.72 -1.22
C THR A 26 -15.13 -23.62 -1.77
N VAL A 27 -14.84 -24.71 -1.07
CA VAL A 27 -13.77 -25.66 -1.41
C VAL A 27 -14.41 -26.99 -1.81
N ASP A 28 -14.06 -27.47 -2.99
CA ASP A 28 -14.34 -28.83 -3.44
C ASP A 28 -13.21 -29.73 -2.94
N LEU A 29 -13.50 -30.61 -1.98
CA LEU A 29 -12.48 -31.44 -1.34
C LEU A 29 -12.01 -32.58 -2.24
N ASP A 30 -12.89 -33.10 -3.10
CA ASP A 30 -12.55 -34.18 -4.04
C ASP A 30 -11.65 -33.64 -5.15
N ALA A 31 -11.99 -32.47 -5.70
CA ALA A 31 -11.17 -31.78 -6.70
C ALA A 31 -10.00 -30.98 -6.08
N LYS A 32 -9.88 -30.93 -4.74
CA LYS A 32 -8.86 -30.19 -3.98
C LYS A 32 -8.68 -28.75 -4.45
N ARG A 33 -9.78 -28.04 -4.70
CA ARG A 33 -9.75 -26.68 -5.26
C ARG A 33 -10.74 -25.74 -4.60
N ILE A 34 -10.39 -24.46 -4.59
CA ILE A 34 -11.34 -23.39 -4.28
C ILE A 34 -12.18 -23.14 -5.54
N THR A 35 -13.50 -23.20 -5.41
CA THR A 35 -14.44 -23.04 -6.52
C THR A 35 -15.14 -21.69 -6.51
N LYS A 36 -15.27 -21.06 -5.34
CA LYS A 36 -15.85 -19.72 -5.18
C LYS A 36 -15.16 -18.96 -4.05
N ALA A 37 -14.99 -17.65 -4.25
CA ALA A 37 -14.52 -16.71 -3.25
C ALA A 37 -15.51 -15.54 -3.14
N LYS A 38 -16.43 -15.63 -2.16
CA LYS A 38 -17.39 -14.56 -1.87
C LYS A 38 -16.68 -13.42 -1.13
N ASN A 39 -17.15 -12.18 -1.35
CA ASN A 39 -16.57 -10.91 -0.88
C ASN A 39 -15.22 -10.50 -1.54
N ALA A 40 -14.55 -11.41 -2.25
CA ALA A 40 -13.31 -11.10 -2.96
C ALA A 40 -13.52 -10.08 -4.10
N CYS A 41 -12.59 -9.12 -4.24
CA CYS A 41 -12.51 -8.28 -5.44
C CYS A 41 -11.94 -9.08 -6.63
N VAL A 42 -11.78 -8.42 -7.79
CA VAL A 42 -11.19 -9.06 -8.98
C VAL A 42 -9.83 -9.71 -8.69
N LEU A 43 -8.96 -9.04 -7.93
CA LEU A 43 -7.64 -9.55 -7.57
C LEU A 43 -7.73 -10.76 -6.63
N GLY A 44 -8.58 -10.69 -5.60
CA GLY A 44 -8.77 -11.81 -4.67
C GLY A 44 -9.43 -13.02 -5.33
N LYS A 45 -10.32 -12.80 -6.31
CA LYS A 45 -10.92 -13.89 -7.10
C LYS A 45 -9.87 -14.59 -7.93
N ALA A 46 -9.01 -13.86 -8.63
CA ALA A 46 -7.89 -14.44 -9.36
C ALA A 46 -6.98 -15.22 -8.40
N TRP A 47 -6.60 -14.62 -7.26
CA TRP A 47 -5.80 -15.26 -6.23
C TRP A 47 -6.35 -16.60 -5.76
N PHE A 48 -7.64 -16.66 -5.39
CA PHE A 48 -8.21 -17.90 -4.88
C PHE A 48 -8.62 -18.91 -5.96
N ALA A 49 -9.06 -18.46 -7.13
CA ALA A 49 -9.66 -19.34 -8.14
C ALA A 49 -8.69 -19.83 -9.22
N GLU A 50 -7.61 -19.09 -9.49
CA GLU A 50 -6.69 -19.39 -10.60
C GLU A 50 -5.44 -20.16 -10.17
N HIS A 51 -5.13 -20.21 -8.86
CA HIS A 51 -4.09 -21.08 -8.34
C HIS A 51 -4.58 -22.53 -8.33
N VAL A 52 -4.17 -23.26 -9.37
CA VAL A 52 -4.41 -24.70 -9.51
C VAL A 52 -3.13 -25.47 -9.22
N VAL A 53 -3.28 -26.68 -8.67
CA VAL A 53 -2.15 -27.62 -8.60
C VAL A 53 -1.83 -28.04 -10.03
N GLU A 54 -0.77 -27.46 -10.59
CA GLU A 54 -0.28 -27.82 -11.92
C GLU A 54 0.48 -29.14 -11.86
N ASN A 55 0.46 -29.90 -12.96
CA ASN A 55 1.29 -31.10 -13.11
C ASN A 55 2.70 -30.70 -13.59
N ARG A 56 3.39 -29.89 -12.79
CA ARG A 56 4.79 -29.52 -13.01
C ARG A 56 5.68 -30.19 -11.96
N PRO A 57 6.95 -30.48 -12.27
CA PRO A 57 7.92 -30.90 -11.27
C PRO A 57 7.97 -29.90 -10.10
N GLU A 58 8.11 -30.40 -8.88
CA GLU A 58 8.21 -29.56 -7.68
C GLU A 58 9.45 -28.64 -7.73
N ALA A 59 10.51 -29.10 -8.40
CA ALA A 59 11.73 -28.35 -8.61
C ALA A 59 12.39 -28.69 -9.94
N LEU A 60 13.24 -27.76 -10.41
CA LEU A 60 14.10 -27.93 -11.58
C LEU A 60 15.54 -27.58 -11.20
N ILE A 61 16.52 -28.37 -11.68
CA ILE A 61 17.95 -28.04 -11.65
C ILE A 61 18.40 -27.95 -13.11
N ASP A 62 18.91 -26.78 -13.52
CA ASP A 62 19.30 -26.51 -14.91
C ASP A 62 18.21 -26.86 -15.94
N GLY A 63 16.95 -26.62 -15.57
CA GLY A 63 15.78 -26.91 -16.39
C GLY A 63 15.34 -28.38 -16.43
N GLN A 64 16.01 -29.28 -15.71
CA GLN A 64 15.63 -30.69 -15.60
C GLN A 64 14.84 -30.96 -14.31
N PRO A 65 13.80 -31.83 -14.35
CA PRO A 65 13.08 -32.25 -13.15
C PRO A 65 14.01 -32.81 -12.07
N ALA A 66 13.81 -32.35 -10.83
CA ALA A 66 14.53 -32.84 -9.66
C ALA A 66 13.56 -33.02 -8.48
N SER A 67 13.94 -33.86 -7.52
CA SER A 67 13.23 -33.96 -6.25
C SER A 67 13.47 -32.71 -5.39
N THR A 68 12.55 -32.45 -4.47
CA THR A 68 12.70 -31.35 -3.49
C THR A 68 14.00 -31.47 -2.69
N ALA A 69 14.43 -32.68 -2.32
CA ALA A 69 15.68 -32.89 -1.58
C ALA A 69 16.94 -32.55 -2.41
N GLU A 70 16.98 -32.98 -3.69
CA GLU A 70 18.08 -32.64 -4.61
C GLU A 70 18.16 -31.14 -4.86
N ALA A 71 17.00 -30.48 -5.04
CA ALA A 71 16.94 -29.04 -5.25
C ALA A 71 17.42 -28.24 -4.03
N ILE A 72 17.07 -28.68 -2.81
CA ILE A 72 17.55 -28.06 -1.57
C ILE A 72 19.07 -28.21 -1.45
N GLU A 73 19.62 -29.41 -1.70
CA GLU A 73 21.07 -29.64 -1.66
C GLU A 73 21.81 -28.78 -2.70
N ALA A 74 21.32 -28.74 -3.94
CA ALA A 74 21.90 -27.91 -4.98
C ALA A 74 21.87 -26.41 -4.63
N ALA A 75 20.74 -25.91 -4.11
CA ALA A 75 20.61 -24.53 -3.65
C ALA A 75 21.58 -24.22 -2.49
N ALA A 76 21.72 -25.14 -1.54
CA ALA A 76 22.64 -25.00 -0.42
C ALA A 76 24.11 -24.93 -0.90
N GLN A 77 24.50 -25.78 -1.85
CA GLN A 77 25.84 -25.76 -2.43
C GLN A 77 26.13 -24.45 -3.17
N ILE A 78 25.17 -23.95 -3.96
CA ILE A 78 25.29 -22.65 -4.66
C ILE A 78 25.52 -21.53 -3.63
N LEU A 79 24.70 -21.49 -2.58
CA LEU A 79 24.78 -20.46 -1.55
C LEU A 79 26.08 -20.55 -0.74
N ALA A 80 26.53 -21.75 -0.39
CA ALA A 80 27.76 -21.97 0.38
C ALA A 80 29.04 -21.62 -0.39
N GLN A 81 29.02 -21.75 -1.72
CA GLN A 81 30.16 -21.40 -2.60
C GLN A 81 30.11 -19.94 -3.07
N ALA A 82 28.99 -19.25 -2.87
CA ALA A 82 28.83 -17.87 -3.30
C ALA A 82 29.73 -16.92 -2.49
N ARG A 83 30.41 -16.00 -3.20
CA ARG A 83 31.23 -14.96 -2.56
C ARG A 83 30.41 -13.79 -2.02
N TYR A 84 29.25 -13.52 -2.63
CA TYR A 84 28.37 -12.40 -2.27
C TYR A 84 26.90 -12.81 -2.46
N PRO A 85 26.37 -13.74 -1.64
CA PRO A 85 25.00 -14.21 -1.78
C PRO A 85 23.98 -13.10 -1.50
N MET A 86 22.83 -13.17 -2.19
CA MET A 86 21.70 -12.29 -1.98
C MET A 86 20.41 -13.09 -1.89
N ILE A 87 19.61 -12.82 -0.86
CA ILE A 87 18.25 -13.34 -0.68
C ILE A 87 17.29 -12.19 -0.95
N TYR A 88 16.38 -12.35 -1.91
CA TYR A 88 15.46 -11.29 -2.32
C TYR A 88 14.03 -11.81 -2.51
N GLY A 89 13.04 -10.94 -2.28
CA GLY A 89 11.62 -11.22 -2.51
C GLY A 89 10.85 -11.13 -1.20
N LEU A 90 10.56 -12.28 -0.59
CA LEU A 90 10.02 -12.47 0.77
C LEU A 90 8.67 -11.80 1.11
N SER A 91 8.15 -10.88 0.29
CA SER A 91 6.92 -10.15 0.61
C SER A 91 5.64 -10.97 0.45
N ASP A 92 5.70 -12.10 -0.25
CA ASP A 92 4.57 -13.03 -0.44
C ASP A 92 4.83 -14.37 0.26
N THR A 93 5.33 -14.30 1.50
CA THR A 93 5.51 -15.46 2.38
C THR A 93 5.19 -15.09 3.82
N THR A 94 5.15 -16.07 4.72
CA THR A 94 4.81 -15.84 6.12
C THR A 94 5.99 -15.27 6.90
N CYS A 95 5.70 -14.65 8.06
CA CYS A 95 6.74 -14.12 8.95
C CYS A 95 7.69 -15.23 9.44
N GLU A 96 7.19 -16.44 9.65
CA GLU A 96 7.99 -17.60 10.05
C GLU A 96 9.04 -17.94 8.99
N ALA A 97 8.65 -17.95 7.71
CA ALA A 97 9.57 -18.18 6.61
C ALA A 97 10.58 -17.03 6.44
N GLN A 98 10.13 -15.78 6.60
CA GLN A 98 11.03 -14.61 6.60
C GLN A 98 12.09 -14.69 7.71
N ARG A 99 11.72 -15.15 8.92
CA ARG A 99 12.68 -15.36 10.02
C ARG A 99 13.73 -16.40 9.68
N GLN A 100 13.35 -17.49 9.01
CA GLN A 100 14.32 -18.49 8.55
C GLN A 100 15.23 -17.92 7.46
N ALA A 101 14.70 -17.12 6.53
CA ALA A 101 15.51 -16.46 5.51
C ALA A 101 16.56 -15.51 6.12
N VAL A 102 16.21 -14.76 7.18
CA VAL A 102 17.17 -13.94 7.94
C VAL A 102 18.25 -14.80 8.58
N ALA A 103 17.88 -15.90 9.26
CA ALA A 103 18.85 -16.79 9.89
C ALA A 103 19.82 -17.41 8.86
N ILE A 104 19.31 -17.79 7.68
CA ILE A 104 20.14 -18.29 6.57
C ILE A 104 21.06 -17.19 6.06
N ALA A 105 20.57 -15.96 5.91
CA ALA A 105 21.40 -14.83 5.49
C ALA A 105 22.56 -14.58 6.45
N ASP A 106 22.30 -14.63 7.76
CA ASP A 106 23.32 -14.45 8.80
C ASP A 106 24.41 -15.53 8.73
N ILE A 107 24.03 -16.80 8.54
CA ILE A 107 24.97 -17.93 8.40
C ILE A 107 25.87 -17.75 7.17
N LEU A 108 25.31 -17.26 6.07
CA LEU A 108 26.00 -17.12 4.80
C LEU A 108 26.80 -15.81 4.68
N GLY A 109 26.60 -14.85 5.58
CA GLY A 109 27.05 -13.46 5.36
C GLY A 109 26.41 -12.83 4.13
N ALA A 110 25.15 -13.19 3.83
CA ALA A 110 24.41 -12.73 2.66
C ALA A 110 23.79 -11.34 2.86
N ASN A 111 23.50 -10.66 1.77
CA ASN A 111 22.57 -9.54 1.79
C ASN A 111 21.13 -10.06 1.69
N ILE A 112 20.22 -9.40 2.41
CA ILE A 112 18.79 -9.71 2.36
C ILE A 112 18.01 -8.47 1.96
N GLY A 113 17.12 -8.62 0.99
CA GLY A 113 16.26 -7.58 0.48
C GLY A 113 14.84 -8.06 0.28
N THR A 114 13.89 -7.13 0.24
CA THR A 114 12.49 -7.45 -0.05
C THR A 114 11.95 -6.55 -1.17
N THR A 115 10.75 -6.87 -1.65
CA THR A 115 10.11 -6.02 -2.66
C THR A 115 9.84 -4.58 -2.18
N THR A 116 9.94 -4.32 -0.87
CA THR A 116 9.91 -2.97 -0.30
C THR A 116 10.91 -2.04 -0.99
N GLU A 117 12.11 -2.52 -1.35
CA GLU A 117 13.17 -1.68 -1.96
C GLU A 117 12.74 -0.99 -3.26
N VAL A 118 11.90 -1.67 -4.05
CA VAL A 118 11.31 -1.15 -5.30
C VAL A 118 9.87 -0.66 -5.11
N CYS A 119 9.42 -0.55 -3.85
CA CYS A 119 8.08 -0.16 -3.47
C CYS A 119 8.06 1.03 -2.49
N HIS A 120 7.92 0.76 -1.19
CA HIS A 120 7.87 1.79 -0.13
C HIS A 120 9.19 1.93 0.64
N GLY A 121 10.30 1.41 0.14
CA GLY A 121 11.65 1.64 0.68
C GLY A 121 11.97 3.14 0.84
N PRO A 122 11.63 4.00 -0.15
CA PRO A 122 11.70 5.44 0.03
C PRO A 122 10.84 6.01 1.17
N SER A 123 9.69 5.38 1.47
CA SER A 123 8.88 5.75 2.64
C SER A 123 9.60 5.36 3.93
N GLY A 124 10.16 4.15 4.00
CA GLY A 124 10.99 3.68 5.12
C GLY A 124 12.13 4.65 5.48
N ILE A 125 12.88 5.12 4.47
CA ILE A 125 13.94 6.12 4.66
C ILE A 125 13.37 7.45 5.18
N ALA A 126 12.20 7.87 4.69
CA ALA A 126 11.56 9.09 5.17
C ALA A 126 11.12 8.98 6.64
N PHE A 127 10.53 7.86 7.04
CA PHE A 127 10.10 7.62 8.43
C PHE A 127 11.28 7.71 9.41
N GLN A 128 12.46 7.21 9.03
CA GLN A 128 13.68 7.33 9.84
C GLN A 128 14.09 8.79 10.06
N GLY A 129 13.85 9.67 9.08
CA GLY A 129 14.25 11.07 9.14
C GLY A 129 13.22 12.01 9.76
N VAL A 130 11.93 11.76 9.56
CA VAL A 130 10.85 12.69 9.97
C VAL A 130 9.79 12.07 10.87
N GLY A 131 9.92 10.78 11.23
CA GLY A 131 8.96 10.03 12.03
C GLY A 131 7.72 9.56 11.25
N GLU A 132 6.89 8.78 11.93
CA GLU A 132 5.68 8.16 11.37
C GLU A 132 4.46 8.48 12.26
N SER A 133 3.57 9.35 11.76
CA SER A 133 2.26 9.60 12.38
C SER A 133 1.22 8.79 11.60
N THR A 134 0.79 7.65 12.13
CA THR A 134 -0.10 6.70 11.46
C THR A 134 -1.30 6.34 12.33
N ALA A 135 -2.24 5.58 11.77
CA ALA A 135 -3.40 5.04 12.47
C ALA A 135 -3.85 3.72 11.82
N THR A 136 -4.61 2.92 12.56
CA THR A 136 -5.20 1.70 11.99
C THR A 136 -6.33 2.05 11.02
N LEU A 137 -6.61 1.14 10.07
CA LEU A 137 -7.76 1.27 9.16
C LEU A 137 -9.11 1.35 9.91
N GLY A 138 -9.17 0.83 11.14
CA GLY A 138 -10.33 0.95 12.02
C GLY A 138 -10.55 2.39 12.51
N GLU A 139 -9.49 3.10 12.90
CA GLU A 139 -9.58 4.52 13.28
C GLU A 139 -10.04 5.37 12.10
N ILE A 140 -9.47 5.12 10.93
CA ILE A 140 -9.81 5.84 9.70
C ILE A 140 -11.27 5.61 9.30
N LYS A 141 -11.74 4.36 9.34
CA LYS A 141 -13.14 4.02 9.13
C LYS A 141 -14.05 4.77 10.09
N ASN A 142 -13.68 4.87 11.37
CA ASN A 142 -14.56 5.40 12.39
C ASN A 142 -14.57 6.93 12.50
N ARG A 143 -13.49 7.62 12.12
CA ARG A 143 -13.29 9.05 12.43
C ARG A 143 -13.02 9.95 11.23
N ALA A 144 -12.38 9.45 10.17
CA ALA A 144 -11.82 10.33 9.14
C ALA A 144 -12.90 11.06 8.33
N ASP A 145 -12.95 12.38 8.41
CA ASP A 145 -13.84 13.23 7.63
C ASP A 145 -13.13 13.94 6.46
N LEU A 146 -11.79 13.90 6.43
CA LEU A 146 -10.98 14.24 5.26
C LEU A 146 -10.08 13.06 4.88
N VAL A 147 -10.21 12.58 3.64
CA VAL A 147 -9.42 11.46 3.11
C VAL A 147 -8.68 11.92 1.87
N ILE A 148 -7.36 11.98 1.94
CA ILE A 148 -6.49 12.35 0.82
C ILE A 148 -5.82 11.10 0.27
N TYR A 149 -5.90 10.88 -1.03
CA TYR A 149 -5.08 9.92 -1.77
C TYR A 149 -4.05 10.68 -2.59
N TRP A 150 -2.77 10.34 -2.44
CA TRP A 150 -1.69 11.00 -3.17
C TRP A 150 -0.82 10.00 -3.94
N GLY A 151 -0.79 10.14 -5.27
CA GLY A 151 0.05 9.31 -6.14
C GLY A 151 -0.28 7.83 -6.03
N GLY A 152 -1.57 7.49 -5.91
CA GLY A 152 -2.06 6.13 -5.75
C GLY A 152 -3.40 5.93 -6.44
N ASN A 153 -3.63 4.70 -6.92
CA ASN A 153 -4.88 4.30 -7.59
C ASN A 153 -5.54 3.09 -6.89
N PRO A 154 -6.13 3.25 -5.68
CA PRO A 154 -6.70 2.13 -4.94
C PRO A 154 -7.82 1.39 -5.67
N ALA A 155 -8.56 2.02 -6.59
CA ALA A 155 -9.57 1.33 -7.40
C ALA A 155 -9.00 0.10 -8.13
N GLU A 156 -7.74 0.16 -8.57
CA GLU A 156 -7.04 -0.93 -9.25
C GLU A 156 -6.13 -1.70 -8.30
N SER A 157 -5.30 -1.02 -7.49
CA SER A 157 -4.28 -1.68 -6.67
C SER A 157 -4.83 -2.26 -5.36
N HIS A 158 -5.89 -1.66 -4.82
CA HIS A 158 -6.48 -2.04 -3.53
C HIS A 158 -8.02 -1.96 -3.59
N PRO A 159 -8.70 -2.76 -4.44
CA PRO A 159 -10.07 -2.43 -4.88
C PRO A 159 -11.13 -2.37 -3.76
N ARG A 160 -10.88 -3.01 -2.62
CA ARG A 160 -11.78 -2.97 -1.45
C ARG A 160 -11.43 -1.88 -0.45
N HIS A 161 -10.36 -1.13 -0.65
CA HIS A 161 -9.88 -0.12 0.30
C HIS A 161 -10.93 0.96 0.56
N PHE A 162 -11.54 1.49 -0.51
CA PHE A 162 -12.60 2.50 -0.42
C PHE A 162 -13.84 1.96 0.30
N SER A 163 -14.26 0.74 -0.07
CA SER A 163 -15.54 0.20 0.36
C SER A 163 -15.52 -0.38 1.77
N ARG A 164 -14.35 -0.84 2.20
CA ARG A 164 -14.17 -1.50 3.49
C ARG A 164 -13.62 -0.60 4.58
N TYR A 165 -12.69 0.30 4.23
CA TYR A 165 -11.87 0.96 5.24
C TYR A 165 -11.97 2.49 5.28
N SER A 166 -12.14 3.17 4.13
CA SER A 166 -11.74 4.58 4.06
C SER A 166 -12.80 5.56 3.54
N VAL A 167 -13.64 5.18 2.58
CA VAL A 167 -14.54 6.14 1.91
C VAL A 167 -16.01 5.84 2.18
N THR A 168 -16.52 4.70 1.71
CA THR A 168 -17.95 4.39 1.84
C THR A 168 -18.41 3.84 3.19
N PRO A 169 -17.57 3.17 4.02
CA PRO A 169 -18.10 2.53 5.21
C PRO A 169 -18.57 3.57 6.23
N LYS A 170 -19.69 3.24 6.89
CA LYS A 170 -20.17 3.95 8.06
C LYS A 170 -19.26 3.63 9.26
N GLY A 171 -18.99 4.65 10.05
CA GLY A 171 -18.14 4.58 11.24
C GLY A 171 -18.84 5.18 12.45
N MET A 172 -18.24 5.01 13.63
CA MET A 172 -18.78 5.53 14.90
C MET A 172 -19.05 7.04 14.87
N PHE A 173 -18.16 7.82 14.26
CA PHE A 173 -18.28 9.29 14.13
C PHE A 173 -18.52 9.74 12.67
N ILE A 174 -18.73 8.77 11.78
CA ILE A 174 -19.01 8.93 10.35
C ILE A 174 -20.29 8.13 10.01
N PRO A 175 -21.46 8.46 10.61
CA PRO A 175 -22.68 7.66 10.49
C PRO A 175 -23.26 7.62 9.07
N ASN A 176 -22.98 8.61 8.22
CA ASN A 176 -23.45 8.67 6.84
C ASN A 176 -22.41 8.18 5.81
N GLY A 177 -21.27 7.63 6.26
CA GLY A 177 -20.24 7.08 5.38
C GLY A 177 -19.66 8.16 4.46
N LYS A 178 -19.63 7.91 3.14
CA LYS A 178 -19.07 8.85 2.14
C LYS A 178 -19.61 10.28 2.29
N LYS A 179 -20.89 10.46 2.65
CA LYS A 179 -21.50 11.80 2.77
C LYS A 179 -20.89 12.66 3.90
N ASP A 180 -20.27 12.05 4.90
CA ASP A 180 -19.57 12.77 5.98
C ASP A 180 -18.07 12.95 5.67
N ARG A 181 -17.60 12.54 4.48
CA ARG A 181 -16.18 12.60 4.11
C ARG A 181 -15.99 13.51 2.91
N THR A 182 -14.93 14.33 2.95
CA THR A 182 -14.36 14.93 1.75
C THR A 182 -13.22 14.06 1.26
N VAL A 183 -13.29 13.60 0.00
CA VAL A 183 -12.24 12.79 -0.62
C VAL A 183 -11.46 13.64 -1.62
N VAL A 184 -10.16 13.74 -1.40
CA VAL A 184 -9.23 14.43 -2.30
C VAL A 184 -8.34 13.38 -2.97
N LEU A 185 -8.18 13.47 -4.29
CA LEU A 185 -7.21 12.68 -5.04
C LEU A 185 -6.20 13.61 -5.71
N VAL A 186 -4.92 13.42 -5.39
CA VAL A 186 -3.79 14.09 -6.02
C VAL A 186 -3.05 13.09 -6.90
N ASP A 187 -3.09 13.30 -8.21
CA ASP A 187 -2.41 12.42 -9.17
C ASP A 187 -2.04 13.22 -10.44
N VAL A 188 -1.12 12.69 -11.25
CA VAL A 188 -0.72 13.31 -12.52
C VAL A 188 -1.74 13.07 -13.63
N ARG A 189 -2.64 12.08 -13.45
CA ARG A 189 -3.64 11.65 -14.43
C ARG A 189 -4.97 11.31 -13.77
N HIS A 190 -6.05 11.39 -14.54
CA HIS A 190 -7.31 10.79 -14.14
C HIS A 190 -7.19 9.26 -14.16
N THR A 191 -7.48 8.62 -13.02
CA THR A 191 -7.40 7.16 -12.84
C THR A 191 -8.79 6.58 -12.56
N ALA A 192 -8.88 5.25 -12.47
CA ALA A 192 -10.11 4.58 -12.01
C ALA A 192 -10.54 5.02 -10.59
N SER A 193 -9.64 5.62 -9.80
CA SER A 193 -9.96 6.19 -8.48
C SER A 193 -10.55 7.60 -8.55
N THR A 194 -10.38 8.34 -9.64
CA THR A 194 -10.83 9.73 -9.74
C THR A 194 -12.34 9.92 -9.54
N PRO A 195 -13.24 9.06 -10.04
CA PRO A 195 -14.68 9.21 -9.80
C PRO A 195 -15.11 9.11 -8.32
N VAL A 196 -14.23 8.57 -7.45
CA VAL A 196 -14.52 8.49 -6.01
C VAL A 196 -14.27 9.83 -5.31
N ALA A 197 -13.37 10.67 -5.85
CA ALA A 197 -12.95 11.92 -5.24
C ALA A 197 -13.99 13.03 -5.44
N ASP A 198 -14.18 13.86 -4.41
CA ASP A 198 -14.93 15.11 -4.49
C ASP A 198 -14.06 16.22 -5.09
N ILE A 199 -12.74 16.14 -4.87
CA ILE A 199 -11.74 17.08 -5.36
C ILE A 199 -10.61 16.32 -6.03
N PHE A 200 -10.30 16.68 -7.27
CA PHE A 200 -9.15 16.16 -7.99
C PHE A 200 -8.12 17.28 -8.20
N ILE A 201 -6.88 17.05 -7.74
CA ILE A 201 -5.76 17.98 -7.91
C ILE A 201 -4.77 17.33 -8.86
N GLN A 202 -4.72 17.85 -10.09
CA GLN A 202 -3.80 17.33 -11.10
C GLN A 202 -2.43 18.02 -11.01
N VAL A 203 -1.47 17.36 -10.38
CA VAL A 203 -0.09 17.85 -10.29
C VAL A 203 0.68 17.51 -11.57
N LYS A 204 1.56 18.40 -12.03
CA LYS A 204 2.49 18.11 -13.14
C LYS A 204 3.39 16.94 -12.76
N PRO A 205 3.75 16.07 -13.72
CA PRO A 205 4.68 14.98 -13.47
C PRO A 205 5.97 15.47 -12.81
N ARG A 206 6.39 14.78 -11.75
CA ARG A 206 7.68 15.01 -11.04
C ARG A 206 7.73 16.34 -10.27
N ARG A 207 6.58 16.92 -9.92
CA ARG A 207 6.45 18.21 -9.22
C ARG A 207 5.74 18.12 -7.86
N ASP A 208 5.58 16.90 -7.36
CA ASP A 208 4.99 16.60 -6.05
C ASP A 208 5.76 17.28 -4.92
N PHE A 209 7.10 17.28 -4.97
CA PHE A 209 7.94 17.89 -3.94
C PHE A 209 7.65 19.39 -3.79
N GLU A 210 7.64 20.12 -4.90
CA GLU A 210 7.37 21.56 -4.93
C GLU A 210 5.94 21.86 -4.43
N LEU A 211 4.95 21.06 -4.84
CA LEU A 211 3.58 21.19 -4.35
C LEU A 211 3.49 20.95 -2.84
N LEU A 212 4.13 19.91 -2.33
CA LEU A 212 4.15 19.60 -0.90
C LEU A 212 4.82 20.70 -0.08
N TRP A 213 5.92 21.29 -0.58
CA TRP A 213 6.56 22.42 0.08
C TRP A 213 5.71 23.69 0.08
N ALA A 214 4.98 23.94 -1.01
CA ALA A 214 4.01 25.04 -1.07
C ALA A 214 2.89 24.85 -0.03
N LEU A 215 2.30 23.65 0.05
CA LEU A 215 1.27 23.33 1.05
C LEU A 215 1.82 23.51 2.48
N ARG A 216 3.05 23.07 2.76
CA ARG A 216 3.69 23.27 4.08
C ARG A 216 3.88 24.75 4.41
N ALA A 217 4.28 25.56 3.44
CA ALA A 217 4.43 27.00 3.62
C ALA A 217 3.08 27.64 3.96
N LEU A 218 2.02 27.30 3.23
CA LEU A 218 0.65 27.76 3.47
C LEU A 218 0.10 27.32 4.84
N VAL A 219 0.35 26.07 5.25
CA VAL A 219 -0.01 25.58 6.60
C VAL A 219 0.65 26.44 7.69
N LYS A 220 1.91 26.87 7.47
CA LYS A 220 2.66 27.74 8.38
C LYS A 220 2.31 29.23 8.24
N GLY A 221 1.31 29.59 7.45
CA GLY A 221 0.94 31.00 7.19
C GLY A 221 2.03 31.80 6.48
N ARG A 222 2.93 31.13 5.74
CA ARG A 222 3.97 31.78 4.94
C ARG A 222 3.41 32.13 3.56
N ARG A 223 3.90 33.23 2.98
CA ARG A 223 3.60 33.61 1.59
C ARG A 223 4.24 32.60 0.64
N VAL A 224 3.48 32.14 -0.34
CA VAL A 224 3.96 31.34 -1.48
C VAL A 224 3.92 32.23 -2.72
N ASP A 225 4.98 32.17 -3.52
CA ASP A 225 5.07 32.92 -4.77
C ASP A 225 4.12 32.33 -5.84
N PRO A 226 3.34 33.14 -6.56
CA PRO A 226 2.42 32.66 -7.60
C PRO A 226 3.08 31.83 -8.72
N SER A 227 4.40 31.96 -8.96
CA SER A 227 5.15 31.12 -9.91
C SER A 227 5.10 29.62 -9.58
N VAL A 228 4.67 29.25 -8.36
CA VAL A 228 4.40 27.85 -7.99
C VAL A 228 3.33 27.21 -8.88
N GLU A 229 2.37 27.99 -9.40
CA GLU A 229 1.31 27.49 -10.27
C GLU A 229 1.90 26.98 -11.59
N GLU A 230 2.84 27.71 -12.17
CA GLU A 230 3.55 27.29 -13.37
C GLU A 230 4.39 26.03 -13.11
N THR A 231 5.05 25.98 -11.95
CA THR A 231 5.92 24.85 -11.57
C THR A 231 5.13 23.57 -11.35
N THR A 232 4.03 23.64 -10.60
CA THR A 232 3.26 22.47 -10.15
C THR A 232 2.08 22.15 -11.06
N GLY A 233 1.60 23.11 -11.85
CA GLY A 233 0.35 23.02 -12.61
C GLY A 233 -0.92 23.14 -11.75
N VAL A 234 -0.79 23.40 -10.45
CA VAL A 234 -1.91 23.52 -9.52
C VAL A 234 -2.14 25.00 -9.20
N PRO A 235 -3.37 25.52 -9.32
CA PRO A 235 -3.67 26.90 -8.91
C PRO A 235 -3.43 27.11 -7.42
N LEU A 236 -2.91 28.28 -7.02
CA LEU A 236 -2.66 28.62 -5.63
C LEU A 236 -3.95 28.61 -4.81
N ALA A 237 -5.07 29.00 -5.42
CA ALA A 237 -6.40 28.91 -4.81
C ALA A 237 -6.78 27.47 -4.43
N ALA A 238 -6.45 26.48 -5.27
CA ALA A 238 -6.71 25.06 -4.96
C ALA A 238 -5.79 24.55 -3.84
N MET A 239 -4.54 25.02 -3.78
CA MET A 239 -3.64 24.72 -2.66
C MET A 239 -4.16 25.30 -1.35
N GLN A 240 -4.65 26.54 -1.38
CA GLN A 240 -5.23 27.23 -0.23
C GLN A 240 -6.51 26.53 0.26
N ASP A 241 -7.43 26.17 -0.65
CA ASP A 241 -8.64 25.40 -0.30
C ASP A 241 -8.29 24.06 0.36
N LEU A 242 -7.31 23.32 -0.18
CA LEU A 242 -6.85 22.07 0.44
C LEU A 242 -6.31 22.31 1.86
N VAL A 243 -5.46 23.32 2.04
CA VAL A 243 -4.87 23.63 3.36
C VAL A 243 -5.94 24.05 4.37
N GLU A 244 -6.94 24.83 3.96
CA GLU A 244 -8.04 25.20 4.83
C GLU A 244 -8.89 23.99 5.21
N ARG A 245 -9.14 23.04 4.29
CA ARG A 245 -9.79 21.77 4.63
C ARG A 245 -8.97 20.93 5.60
N MET A 246 -7.65 20.84 5.38
CA MET A 246 -6.75 20.13 6.28
C MET A 246 -6.77 20.71 7.69
N LYS A 247 -6.77 22.04 7.83
CA LYS A 247 -6.85 22.72 9.14
C LYS A 247 -8.20 22.55 9.83
N ASN A 248 -9.30 22.48 9.08
CA ASN A 248 -10.67 22.47 9.62
C ASN A 248 -11.30 21.07 9.73
N CYS A 249 -10.66 20.01 9.23
CA CYS A 249 -11.16 18.65 9.40
C CYS A 249 -11.11 18.20 10.87
N ARG A 250 -11.99 17.29 11.30
CA ARG A 250 -11.93 16.71 12.66
C ARG A 250 -10.87 15.62 12.74
N TYR A 251 -10.74 14.83 11.67
CA TYR A 251 -9.75 13.78 11.55
C TYR A 251 -9.36 13.61 10.08
N GLY A 252 -8.12 13.97 9.77
CA GLY A 252 -7.58 13.85 8.42
C GLY A 252 -6.73 12.61 8.26
N VAL A 253 -6.87 11.92 7.13
CA VAL A 253 -5.96 10.86 6.74
C VAL A 253 -5.41 11.13 5.34
N LEU A 254 -4.15 10.75 5.15
CA LEU A 254 -3.50 10.75 3.87
C LEU A 254 -2.96 9.37 3.56
N PHE A 255 -3.46 8.78 2.48
CA PHE A 255 -2.93 7.59 1.86
C PHE A 255 -2.02 7.96 0.70
N PHE A 256 -0.84 7.35 0.60
CA PHE A 256 0.03 7.59 -0.54
C PHE A 256 0.64 6.32 -1.12
N GLY A 257 0.93 6.38 -2.41
CA GLY A 257 1.41 5.26 -3.18
C GLY A 257 2.68 5.54 -3.97
N MET A 258 2.89 4.69 -4.97
CA MET A 258 4.10 4.64 -5.79
C MET A 258 4.35 5.90 -6.63
N GLY A 259 3.32 6.71 -6.89
CA GLY A 259 3.46 8.00 -7.55
C GLY A 259 4.38 8.96 -6.79
N LEU A 260 4.46 8.81 -5.46
CA LEU A 260 5.40 9.59 -4.64
C LEU A 260 6.74 8.88 -4.43
N THR A 261 6.75 7.57 -4.20
CA THR A 261 7.96 6.85 -3.82
C THR A 261 8.89 6.56 -4.99
N MET A 262 8.34 6.37 -6.19
CA MET A 262 9.11 5.96 -7.38
C MET A 262 9.37 7.06 -8.40
N ASN A 263 8.99 8.30 -8.09
CA ASN A 263 9.28 9.45 -8.95
C ASN A 263 10.50 10.25 -8.43
N ARG A 264 10.91 11.29 -9.15
CA ARG A 264 11.94 12.25 -8.74
C ARG A 264 11.65 12.73 -7.31
N GLY A 265 12.68 12.69 -6.46
CA GLY A 265 12.57 13.04 -5.04
C GLY A 265 12.48 11.80 -4.14
N ARG A 266 11.75 10.74 -4.52
CA ARG A 266 11.62 9.48 -3.77
C ARG A 266 11.31 9.71 -2.27
N HIS A 267 12.29 9.50 -1.39
CA HIS A 267 12.15 9.67 0.06
C HIS A 267 11.97 11.13 0.47
N PHE A 268 12.50 12.10 -0.31
CA PHE A 268 12.25 13.52 -0.06
C PHE A 268 10.77 13.89 -0.25
N ASN A 269 10.07 13.26 -1.19
CA ASN A 269 8.63 13.46 -1.38
C ASN A 269 7.87 12.92 -0.16
N SER A 270 8.19 11.69 0.25
CA SER A 270 7.57 11.03 1.40
C SER A 270 7.82 11.84 2.68
N GLY A 271 9.05 12.33 2.90
CA GLY A 271 9.38 13.19 4.05
C GLY A 271 8.66 14.55 4.02
N ALA A 272 8.53 15.16 2.84
CA ALA A 272 7.79 16.42 2.68
C ALA A 272 6.29 16.24 3.01
N LEU A 273 5.70 15.10 2.63
CA LEU A 273 4.32 14.71 2.89
C LEU A 273 4.04 14.42 4.36
N LEU A 274 4.97 13.77 5.06
CA LEU A 274 4.81 13.32 6.45
C LEU A 274 5.16 14.39 7.48
N GLY A 275 6.12 15.27 7.18
CA GLY A 275 6.53 16.31 8.10
C GLY A 275 5.49 17.42 8.44
N PRO A 276 4.35 17.63 7.74
CA PRO A 276 3.27 18.49 8.25
C PRO A 276 2.58 17.85 9.46
N GLY A 277 2.56 16.51 9.58
CA GLY A 277 1.95 15.81 10.72
C GLY A 277 2.75 15.92 12.02
N HIS A 278 4.01 16.36 11.96
CA HIS A 278 4.91 16.38 13.12
C HIS A 278 4.87 17.64 13.97
N ARG A 279 4.19 18.71 13.54
CA ARG A 279 3.95 19.96 14.30
C ARG A 279 3.17 20.94 13.42
N PRO A 280 1.87 21.09 13.64
CA PRO A 280 1.45 22.39 14.14
C PRO A 280 0.37 22.27 15.21
N GLU A 281 0.44 23.15 16.20
CA GLU A 281 -0.63 23.43 17.18
C GLU A 281 -1.92 23.98 16.53
N ARG A 282 -2.07 23.84 15.20
CA ARG A 282 -3.09 24.47 14.34
C ARG A 282 -3.66 23.55 13.26
N VAL A 283 -3.33 22.25 13.27
CA VAL A 283 -3.95 21.24 12.38
C VAL A 283 -4.41 20.09 13.26
N HIS A 284 -5.70 19.73 13.17
CA HIS A 284 -6.31 18.58 13.83
C HIS A 284 -5.59 17.27 13.46
N PRO A 285 -5.70 16.17 14.25
CA PRO A 285 -4.88 14.98 14.07
C PRO A 285 -4.90 14.47 12.62
N PHE A 286 -3.71 14.38 12.04
CA PHE A 286 -3.47 14.00 10.65
C PHE A 286 -2.52 12.81 10.59
N CYS A 287 -2.98 11.70 10.01
CA CYS A 287 -2.20 10.46 9.88
C CYS A 287 -1.84 10.19 8.42
N GLY A 288 -0.59 9.80 8.16
CA GLY A 288 -0.12 9.35 6.86
C GLY A 288 0.04 7.83 6.85
N GLN A 289 -0.55 7.14 5.87
CA GLN A 289 -0.45 5.68 5.73
C GLN A 289 -0.06 5.30 4.29
N THR A 290 0.83 4.33 4.14
CA THR A 290 1.22 3.80 2.83
C THR A 290 0.19 2.82 2.30
N GLY A 291 -0.20 2.96 1.03
CA GLY A 291 -1.02 1.98 0.31
C GLY A 291 -0.14 0.89 -0.31
N ALA A 292 0.37 -0.03 0.51
CA ALA A 292 1.37 -1.00 0.09
C ALA A 292 0.79 -2.37 -0.35
N TRP A 293 1.51 -3.08 -1.20
CA TRP A 293 1.32 -4.52 -1.45
C TRP A 293 1.65 -5.36 -0.19
N PRO A 294 1.21 -6.62 -0.08
CA PRO A 294 1.48 -7.47 1.07
C PRO A 294 2.98 -7.64 1.29
N GLY A 295 3.40 -7.79 2.54
CA GLY A 295 4.81 -7.99 2.92
C GLY A 295 5.71 -6.77 2.75
N ASN A 296 5.11 -5.58 2.68
CA ASN A 296 5.83 -4.32 2.77
C ASN A 296 5.82 -3.82 4.22
N VAL A 297 6.99 -3.76 4.85
CA VAL A 297 7.20 -3.52 6.29
C VAL A 297 7.11 -2.04 6.70
N THR A 298 6.24 -1.27 6.07
CA THR A 298 5.97 0.11 6.51
C THR A 298 4.51 0.25 6.92
N GLY A 299 4.24 0.16 8.22
CA GLY A 299 2.91 0.28 8.84
C GLY A 299 2.67 -0.75 9.93
#